data_AF-A0A558CRY6-F1
#
_entry.id   AF-A0A558CRY6-F1
#
_cell.length_a   1.000
_cell.length_b   1.000
_cell.length_c   1.000
_cell.angle_alpha   90.00
_cell.angle_beta   90.00
_cell.angle_gamma   90.00
#
_symmetry.space_group_name_H-M   'P 1'
#
loop_
_entity.id
_entity.type
_entity.pdbx_description
1 polymer ?
#
loop_
_entity_poly.entity_id
_entity_poly.type
_entity_poly.pdbx_seq_one_letter_code
_entity_poly.pdbx_strand_id
1 'polypeptide(L)'
;MPLYDYVSDCGTRFEKLVGSWRAPNPPCPHCGGPTRRAPSRISMIGAAAPPPGDAGAPTSWEGTRGGDRATIAHWRRRLETRRAFEERHPEHATRREAIAAHEGVFERTPLTYRELAGRAAESRDATQGAAAAAQERTKPAATPAER
;
A
#
# COMPACT_ATOMS: atom_id res chain seq x y z
N MET A 1 -41.90 -14.83 -2.20
CA MET A 1 -42.20 -13.46 -2.64
C MET A 1 -40.89 -12.78 -3.04
N PRO A 2 -40.69 -12.40 -4.31
CA PRO A 2 -39.45 -11.73 -4.72
C PRO A 2 -39.38 -10.28 -4.23
N LEU A 3 -38.15 -9.84 -3.94
CA LEU A 3 -37.79 -8.44 -3.68
C LEU A 3 -37.17 -7.85 -4.95
N TYR A 4 -37.56 -6.63 -5.32
CA TYR A 4 -36.94 -5.89 -6.41
C TYR A 4 -36.60 -4.47 -6.01
N ASP A 5 -35.54 -3.95 -6.62
CA ASP A 5 -35.24 -2.53 -6.71
C ASP A 5 -36.10 -1.89 -7.81
N TYR A 6 -36.69 -0.74 -7.52
CA TYR A 6 -37.44 0.07 -8.47
C TYR A 6 -36.81 1.45 -8.62
N VAL A 7 -36.97 2.03 -9.81
CA VAL A 7 -36.63 3.42 -10.08
C VAL A 7 -37.80 4.10 -10.81
N SER A 8 -38.07 5.34 -10.44
CA SER A 8 -39.06 6.20 -11.09
C SER A 8 -38.38 7.33 -11.87
N ASP A 9 -39.13 7.98 -12.76
CA ASP A 9 -38.62 9.11 -13.55
C ASP A 9 -38.38 10.37 -12.70
N CYS A 10 -39.02 10.45 -11.53
CA CYS A 10 -38.70 11.47 -10.52
C CYS A 10 -37.39 11.19 -9.74
N GLY A 11 -36.63 10.15 -10.11
CA GLY A 11 -35.31 9.84 -9.56
C GLY A 11 -35.31 9.00 -8.28
N THR A 12 -36.46 8.83 -7.63
CA THR A 12 -36.59 7.99 -6.43
C THR A 12 -36.27 6.53 -6.74
N ARG A 13 -35.45 5.92 -5.87
CA ARG A 13 -35.17 4.48 -5.86
C ARG A 13 -35.69 3.87 -4.55
N PHE A 14 -36.28 2.69 -4.64
CA PHE A 14 -36.82 2.00 -3.47
C PHE A 14 -36.93 0.50 -3.72
N GLU A 15 -36.96 -0.27 -2.63
CA GLU A 15 -37.13 -1.72 -2.65
C GLU A 15 -38.56 -2.10 -2.28
N LYS A 16 -39.13 -3.12 -2.94
CA LYS A 16 -40.46 -3.65 -2.56
C LYS A 16 -40.60 -5.15 -2.82
N LEU A 17 -41.14 -5.85 -1.81
CA LEU A 17 -41.59 -7.24 -1.94
C LEU A 17 -42.89 -7.29 -2.74
N VAL A 18 -42.95 -8.17 -3.73
CA VAL A 18 -44.16 -8.41 -4.53
C VAL A 18 -44.57 -9.88 -4.48
N GLY A 19 -45.84 -10.15 -4.77
CA GLY A 19 -46.40 -11.50 -4.67
C GLY A 19 -45.80 -12.49 -5.68
N SER A 20 -45.41 -12.02 -6.87
CA SER A 20 -44.82 -12.85 -7.92
C SER A 20 -44.00 -12.02 -8.92
N TRP A 21 -43.19 -12.67 -9.76
CA TRP A 21 -42.45 -11.99 -10.84
C TRP A 21 -43.38 -11.28 -11.85
N ARG A 22 -44.62 -11.74 -12.01
CA ARG A 22 -45.59 -11.15 -12.96
C ARG A 22 -46.43 -10.02 -12.35
N ALA A 23 -46.26 -9.74 -11.06
CA ALA A 23 -46.99 -8.65 -10.42
C ALA A 23 -46.66 -7.30 -11.09
N PRO A 24 -47.65 -6.41 -11.25
CA PRO A 24 -47.43 -5.07 -11.81
C PRO A 24 -46.47 -4.28 -10.92
N ASN A 25 -45.72 -3.37 -11.52
CA ASN A 25 -44.81 -2.52 -10.77
C ASN A 25 -45.60 -1.56 -9.87
N PRO A 26 -45.21 -1.40 -8.59
CA PRO A 26 -45.86 -0.47 -7.67
C PRO A 26 -45.63 0.99 -8.13
N PRO A 27 -46.57 1.91 -7.86
CA PRO A 27 -46.34 3.34 -8.07
C PRO A 27 -45.21 3.84 -7.17
N CYS A 28 -44.56 4.92 -7.58
CA CYS A 28 -43.50 5.53 -6.80
C CYS A 28 -44.06 6.06 -5.46
N PRO A 29 -43.46 5.73 -4.31
CA PRO A 29 -43.94 6.20 -3.01
C PRO A 29 -43.77 7.70 -2.80
N HIS A 30 -42.92 8.36 -3.60
CA HIS A 30 -42.67 9.80 -3.50
C HIS A 30 -43.57 10.62 -4.45
N CYS A 31 -43.57 10.29 -5.74
CA CYS A 31 -44.26 11.08 -6.77
C CYS A 31 -45.53 10.40 -7.34
N GLY A 32 -45.86 9.17 -6.91
CA GLY A 32 -47.00 8.40 -7.43
C GLY A 32 -46.86 7.89 -8.87
N GLY A 33 -45.84 8.34 -9.60
CA GLY A 33 -45.60 8.01 -11.00
C GLY A 33 -45.22 6.56 -11.27
N PRO A 34 -45.13 6.17 -12.56
CA PRO A 34 -44.74 4.82 -12.96
C PRO A 34 -43.31 4.49 -12.52
N THR A 35 -43.05 3.19 -12.37
CA THR A 35 -41.74 2.67 -11.98
C THR A 35 -41.31 1.52 -12.88
N ARG A 36 -40.00 1.34 -13.00
CA ARG A 36 -39.38 0.20 -13.67
C ARG A 36 -38.49 -0.55 -12.69
N ARG A 37 -38.34 -1.86 -12.89
CA ARG A 37 -37.40 -2.68 -12.11
C ARG A 37 -35.98 -2.28 -12.50
N ALA A 38 -35.17 -1.96 -11.51
CA ALA A 38 -33.75 -1.71 -11.72
C ALA A 38 -32.99 -3.05 -11.62
N PRO A 39 -32.08 -3.36 -12.57
CA PRO A 39 -31.16 -4.46 -12.37
C PRO A 39 -30.29 -4.16 -11.15
N SER A 40 -30.03 -5.19 -10.34
CA SER A 40 -29.12 -5.07 -9.20
C SER A 40 -27.75 -4.59 -9.67
N ARG A 41 -27.14 -3.67 -8.92
CA ARG A 41 -25.77 -3.24 -9.20
C ARG A 41 -24.83 -4.40 -8.92
N ILE A 42 -23.99 -4.75 -9.90
CA ILE A 42 -22.87 -5.63 -9.67
C ILE A 42 -21.86 -4.85 -8.83
N SER A 43 -21.77 -5.15 -7.54
CA SER A 43 -20.67 -4.66 -6.71
C SER A 43 -19.44 -5.50 -7.05
N MET A 44 -18.46 -4.89 -7.72
CA MET A 44 -17.12 -5.49 -7.84
C MET A 44 -16.43 -5.37 -6.48
N ILE A 45 -16.54 -6.43 -5.67
CA ILE A 45 -15.83 -6.53 -4.39
C ILE A 45 -14.57 -7.36 -4.66
N GLY A 46 -13.40 -6.78 -4.41
CA GLY A 46 -12.12 -7.44 -4.67
C GLY A 46 -11.63 -7.27 -6.11
N ALA A 47 -11.20 -6.05 -6.46
CA ALA A 47 -10.29 -5.92 -7.60
C ALA A 47 -9.03 -6.74 -7.31
N ALA A 48 -8.59 -7.56 -8.26
CA ALA A 48 -7.33 -8.30 -8.21
C ALA A 48 -6.13 -7.35 -8.44
N ALA A 49 -6.06 -6.29 -7.64
CA ALA A 49 -4.93 -5.39 -7.64
C ALA A 49 -3.89 -5.91 -6.64
N PRO A 50 -2.59 -5.89 -6.99
CA PRO A 50 -1.54 -6.20 -6.04
C PRO A 50 -1.65 -5.26 -4.82
N PRO A 51 -1.45 -5.76 -3.59
CA PRO A 51 -1.41 -4.90 -2.43
C PRO A 51 -0.31 -3.86 -2.62
N PRO A 52 -0.55 -2.61 -2.19
CA PRO A 52 0.41 -1.52 -2.34
C PRO A 52 1.74 -1.87 -1.67
N GLY A 53 2.83 -1.41 -2.29
CA GLY A 53 4.19 -1.64 -1.82
C GLY A 53 4.50 -0.99 -0.47
N ASP A 54 5.71 -1.28 0.00
CA ASP A 54 6.32 -0.81 1.23
C ASP A 54 6.89 0.62 1.16
N ALA A 55 7.02 1.20 -0.04
CA ALA A 55 7.63 2.53 -0.23
C ALA A 55 6.98 3.67 0.58
N GLY A 56 5.72 3.50 1.00
CA GLY A 56 5.02 4.46 1.86
C GLY A 56 5.17 4.20 3.37
N ALA A 57 5.83 3.12 3.77
CA ALA A 57 5.98 2.77 5.17
C ALA A 57 6.89 3.80 5.87
N PRO A 58 6.52 4.23 7.09
CA PRO A 58 7.31 5.22 7.81
C PRO A 58 8.67 4.66 8.21
N THR A 59 9.72 5.43 7.94
CA THR A 59 11.11 5.11 8.30
C THR A 59 11.61 5.94 9.48
N SER A 60 10.77 6.82 10.04
CA SER A 60 11.11 7.68 11.17
C SER A 60 10.08 7.59 12.30
N TRP A 61 10.49 8.02 13.49
CA TRP A 61 9.64 8.08 14.67
C TRP A 61 8.41 8.97 14.45
N GLU A 62 8.61 10.14 13.85
CA GLU A 62 7.54 11.09 13.49
C GLU A 62 6.58 10.48 12.47
N GLY A 63 7.10 9.72 11.50
CA GLY A 63 6.31 9.00 10.52
C GLY A 63 5.40 7.93 11.16
N THR A 64 5.82 7.35 12.29
CA THR A 64 4.97 6.45 13.10
C THR A 64 4.03 7.18 14.05
N ARG A 65 3.95 8.51 13.98
CA ARG A 65 3.17 9.37 14.90
C ARG A 65 3.56 9.16 16.36
N GLY A 66 4.85 9.06 16.63
CA GLY A 66 5.35 8.83 17.98
C GLY A 66 5.01 7.43 18.52
N GLY A 67 5.00 6.43 17.63
CA GLY A 67 4.67 5.06 18.00
C GLY A 67 3.18 4.82 18.29
N ASP A 68 2.28 5.62 17.69
CA ASP A 68 0.84 5.41 17.83
C ASP A 68 0.45 3.97 17.47
N ARG A 69 -0.24 3.29 18.39
CA ARG A 69 -0.55 1.86 18.25
C ARG A 69 -1.41 1.57 17.03
N ALA A 70 -2.34 2.45 16.69
CA ALA A 70 -3.20 2.27 15.52
C ALA A 70 -2.39 2.37 14.22
N THR A 71 -1.48 3.34 14.16
CA THR A 71 -0.54 3.55 13.06
C THR A 71 0.40 2.36 12.89
N ILE A 72 1.02 1.88 13.97
CA ILE A 72 1.88 0.68 13.94
C ILE A 72 1.08 -0.55 13.47
N ALA A 73 -0.10 -0.78 14.03
CA ALA A 73 -0.93 -1.93 13.67
C ALA A 73 -1.39 -1.88 12.21
N HIS A 74 -1.67 -0.69 11.68
CA HIS A 74 -2.00 -0.47 10.27
C HIS A 74 -0.83 -0.90 9.38
N TRP A 75 0.37 -0.38 9.62
CA TRP A 75 1.54 -0.67 8.81
C TRP A 75 1.97 -2.14 8.92
N ARG A 76 1.90 -2.73 10.12
CA ARG A 76 2.18 -4.15 10.32
C ARG A 76 1.31 -5.03 9.41
N ARG A 77 -0.02 -4.86 9.47
CA ARG A 77 -0.96 -5.64 8.64
C ARG A 77 -0.69 -5.45 7.15
N ARG A 78 -0.40 -4.21 6.73
CA ARG A 78 -0.14 -3.87 5.32
C ARG A 78 1.13 -4.56 4.81
N LEU A 79 2.21 -4.53 5.59
CA LEU A 79 3.49 -5.16 5.25
C LEU A 79 3.38 -6.70 5.27
N GLU A 80 2.67 -7.27 6.22
CA GLU A 80 2.37 -8.72 6.25
C GLU A 80 1.59 -9.16 5.01
N THR A 81 0.55 -8.41 4.64
CA THR A 81 -0.25 -8.68 3.43
C THR A 81 0.62 -8.61 2.17
N ARG A 82 1.50 -7.61 2.09
CA ARG A 82 2.43 -7.47 0.96
C ARG A 82 3.42 -8.63 0.90
N ARG A 83 4.01 -9.03 2.04
CA ARG A 83 4.95 -10.15 2.10
C ARG A 83 4.30 -11.47 1.66
N ALA A 84 3.09 -11.76 2.17
CA ALA A 84 2.35 -12.95 1.79
C ALA A 84 1.92 -12.94 0.31
N PHE A 85 1.78 -11.76 -0.30
CA PHE A 85 1.57 -11.62 -1.73
C PHE A 85 2.85 -11.91 -2.52
N GLU A 86 3.98 -11.29 -2.17
CA GLU A 86 5.27 -11.51 -2.85
C GLU A 86 5.79 -12.94 -2.74
N GLU A 87 5.48 -13.64 -1.65
CA GLU A 87 5.80 -15.06 -1.48
C GLU A 87 5.05 -15.96 -2.48
N ARG A 88 3.80 -15.63 -2.79
CA ARG A 88 2.99 -16.34 -3.79
C ARG A 88 3.24 -15.86 -5.22
N HIS A 89 3.75 -14.63 -5.36
CA HIS A 89 3.97 -13.92 -6.61
C HIS A 89 5.39 -13.35 -6.66
N PRO A 90 6.41 -14.21 -6.85
CA PRO A 90 7.81 -13.80 -6.83
C PRO A 90 8.16 -12.76 -7.91
N GLU A 91 7.40 -12.70 -9.00
CA GLU A 91 7.50 -11.67 -10.04
C GLU A 91 7.27 -10.25 -9.52
N HIS A 92 6.58 -10.12 -8.38
CA HIS A 92 6.33 -8.84 -7.71
C HIS A 92 7.28 -8.58 -6.54
N ALA A 93 8.20 -9.49 -6.22
CA ALA A 93 9.10 -9.34 -5.09
C ALA A 93 10.08 -8.18 -5.32
N THR A 94 10.09 -7.22 -4.40
CA THR A 94 11.09 -6.15 -4.42
C THR A 94 12.40 -6.68 -3.85
N ARG A 95 13.46 -6.73 -4.66
CA ARG A 95 14.78 -7.18 -4.21
C ARG A 95 15.36 -6.16 -3.23
N ARG A 96 15.41 -6.51 -1.94
CA ARG A 96 16.06 -5.71 -0.90
C ARG A 96 17.47 -6.23 -0.66
N GLU A 97 18.43 -5.32 -0.57
CA GLU A 97 19.79 -5.66 -0.17
C GLU A 97 19.88 -5.76 1.35
N ALA A 98 20.65 -6.73 1.86
CA ALA A 98 20.89 -6.86 3.28
C ALA A 98 21.74 -5.68 3.80
N ILE A 99 21.37 -5.12 4.95
CA ILE A 99 22.05 -4.00 5.58
C ILE A 99 23.13 -4.53 6.52
N ALA A 100 24.37 -4.05 6.35
CA ALA A 100 25.52 -4.39 7.19
C ALA A 100 25.68 -3.42 8.38
N ALA A 101 25.41 -2.12 8.18
CA ALA A 101 25.42 -1.13 9.25
C ALA A 101 24.43 0.02 8.97
N HIS A 102 23.77 0.53 10.01
CA HIS A 102 22.74 1.58 9.91
C HIS A 102 22.78 2.58 11.06
N GLU A 103 23.80 2.51 11.91
CA GLU A 103 23.94 3.40 13.07
C GLU A 103 25.07 4.42 12.83
N GLY A 104 25.03 5.53 13.59
CA GLY A 104 26.03 6.59 13.53
C GLY A 104 26.14 7.23 12.15
N VAL A 105 27.34 7.21 11.55
CA VAL A 105 27.62 7.76 10.21
C VAL A 105 26.73 7.16 9.12
N PHE A 106 26.11 6.00 9.38
CA PHE A 106 25.27 5.27 8.43
C PHE A 106 23.76 5.44 8.67
N GLU A 107 23.35 6.30 9.61
CA GLU A 107 21.94 6.51 9.96
C GLU A 107 21.08 6.97 8.76
N ARG A 108 21.58 7.94 7.98
CA ARG A 108 20.85 8.50 6.83
C ARG A 108 21.01 7.69 5.55
N THR A 109 22.09 6.93 5.45
CA THR A 109 22.42 6.12 4.28
C THR A 109 23.04 4.83 4.80
N PRO A 110 22.24 3.76 4.95
CA PRO A 110 22.72 2.48 5.47
C PRO A 110 23.80 1.88 4.57
N LEU A 111 24.80 1.24 5.18
CA LEU A 111 25.79 0.44 4.48
C LEU A 111 25.20 -0.93 4.15
N THR A 112 25.12 -1.31 2.87
CA THR A 112 24.65 -2.65 2.47
C THR A 112 25.78 -3.66 2.47
N TYR A 113 25.46 -4.95 2.63
CA TYR A 113 26.45 -6.03 2.49
C TYR A 113 27.06 -6.09 1.09
N ARG A 114 26.30 -5.68 0.07
CA ARG A 114 26.81 -5.61 -1.30
C ARG A 114 27.88 -4.52 -1.44
N GLU A 115 27.62 -3.34 -0.90
CA GLU A 115 28.60 -2.24 -0.87
C GLU A 115 29.84 -2.65 -0.06
N LEU A 116 29.63 -3.23 1.13
CA LEU A 116 30.71 -3.71 1.98
C LEU A 116 31.57 -4.77 1.29
N ALA A 117 30.95 -5.74 0.62
CA ALA A 117 31.66 -6.77 -0.13
C ALA A 117 32.45 -6.16 -1.30
N GLY A 118 31.90 -5.16 -2.00
CA GLY A 118 32.61 -4.44 -3.05
C GLY A 118 33.85 -3.70 -2.52
N ARG A 119 33.71 -3.03 -1.37
CA ARG A 119 34.82 -2.28 -0.74
C ARG A 119 35.89 -3.19 -0.12
N ALA A 120 35.51 -4.35 0.38
CA ALA A 120 36.41 -5.34 0.96
C ALA A 120 37.00 -6.32 -0.08
N ALA A 121 36.64 -6.21 -1.36
CA ALA A 121 37.03 -7.17 -2.39
C ALA A 121 38.56 -7.30 -2.54
N GLU A 122 39.27 -6.16 -2.46
CA GLU A 122 40.73 -6.10 -2.63
C GLU A 122 41.47 -6.43 -1.33
N SER A 123 41.07 -5.82 -0.22
CA SER A 123 41.74 -5.99 1.08
C SER A 123 41.40 -7.31 1.78
N ARG A 124 40.28 -7.94 1.41
CA ARG A 124 39.65 -9.08 2.13
C ARG A 124 39.35 -8.79 3.60
N ASP A 125 39.26 -7.52 3.97
CA ASP A 125 39.02 -7.06 5.33
C ASP A 125 37.76 -6.18 5.37
N ALA A 126 36.70 -6.72 5.98
CA ALA A 126 35.42 -6.02 6.14
C ALA A 126 35.53 -4.80 7.05
N THR A 127 36.43 -4.82 8.04
CA THR A 127 36.66 -3.68 8.94
C THR A 127 37.27 -2.51 8.17
N GLN A 128 38.24 -2.79 7.29
CA GLN A 128 38.80 -1.76 6.40
C GLN A 128 37.76 -1.22 5.41
N GLY A 129 36.95 -2.10 4.80
CA GLY A 129 35.88 -1.69 3.89
C GLY A 129 34.83 -0.79 4.57
N ALA A 130 34.44 -1.11 5.80
CA ALA A 130 33.52 -0.31 6.60
C ALA A 130 34.13 1.04 7.02
N ALA A 131 35.41 1.05 7.43
CA ALA A 131 36.11 2.28 7.77
C ALA A 131 36.22 3.25 6.58
N ALA A 132 36.53 2.74 5.39
CA ALA A 132 36.56 3.54 4.16
C ALA A 132 35.18 4.15 3.84
N ALA A 133 34.10 3.36 3.98
CA ALA A 133 32.73 3.85 3.78
C ALA A 133 32.36 4.96 4.79
N ALA A 134 32.77 4.81 6.06
CA ALA A 134 32.53 5.81 7.10
C ALA A 134 33.31 7.12 6.82
N GLN A 135 34.58 7.01 6.43
CA GLN A 135 35.41 8.17 6.08
C GLN A 135 34.81 8.96 4.91
N GLU A 136 34.32 8.26 3.88
CA GLU A 136 33.68 8.90 2.72
C GLU A 136 32.41 9.68 3.11
N ARG A 137 31.56 9.11 3.96
CA ARG A 137 30.30 9.74 4.42
C ARG A 137 30.52 10.91 5.39
N THR A 138 31.66 10.93 6.09
CA THR A 138 32.01 12.00 7.03
C THR A 138 32.72 13.17 6.32
N LYS A 139 33.23 12.96 5.10
CA LYS A 139 33.92 14.00 4.34
C LYS A 139 32.91 15.10 3.94
N PRO A 140 33.17 16.38 4.24
CA PRO A 140 32.28 17.45 3.84
C PRO A 140 32.18 17.49 2.31
N ALA A 141 30.95 17.66 1.79
CA ALA A 141 30.72 17.86 0.37
C ALA A 141 31.52 19.10 -0.08
N ALA A 142 32.38 18.93 -1.10
CA ALA A 142 33.09 20.06 -1.68
C ALA A 142 32.05 21.06 -2.19
N THR A 143 32.10 22.29 -1.67
CA THR A 143 31.23 23.39 -2.11
C THR A 143 31.37 23.53 -3.63
N PRO A 144 30.28 23.46 -4.41
CA PRO A 144 30.37 23.73 -5.84
C PRO A 144 30.81 25.19 -6.01
N ALA A 145 31.93 25.40 -6.70
CA ALA A 145 32.39 26.73 -7.04
C ALA A 145 31.36 27.39 -7.95
N GLU A 146 30.74 28.48 -7.47
CA GLU A 146 29.86 29.34 -8.26
C GLU A 146 30.61 29.81 -9.52
N ARG A 147 29.98 29.64 -10.69
CA ARG A 147 30.33 30.29 -11.96
C ARG A 147 29.19 31.22 -12.34
#